data_AF-A0A9P9MRV8-F1
#
_entry.id   AF-A0A9P9MRV8-F1
#
_cell.length_a   1.000
_cell.length_b   1.000
_cell.length_c   1.000
_cell.angle_alpha   90.00
_cell.angle_beta   90.00
_cell.angle_gamma   90.00
#
_symmetry.space_group_name_H-M   'P 1'
#
loop_
_entity.id
_entity.type
_entity.pdbx_description
1 polymer ?
#
loop_
_entity_poly.entity_id
_entity_poly.type
_entity_poly.pdbx_seq_one_letter_code
_entity_poly.pdbx_strand_id
1 'polypeptide(L)' 'MELQCLQYLGVGVSLDKLWIVHGGKNMLWVPSEYRASSLSVSGKNVCIGVGSGRVWIFSFNFERSGDVSNVH' A
#
# COMPACT_ATOMS: atom_id res chain seq x y z
N MET A 1 18.65 1.87 0.50
CA MET A 1 18.77 2.91 -0.52
C MET A 1 17.40 3.07 -1.15
N GLU A 2 16.85 4.25 -1.00
CA GLU A 2 15.41 4.54 -1.01
C GLU A 2 14.86 4.66 -2.44
N LEU A 3 13.77 3.95 -2.73
CA LEU A 3 12.98 4.12 -3.96
C LEU A 3 12.16 5.41 -3.83
N GLN A 4 12.82 6.57 -3.86
CA GLN A 4 12.18 7.87 -3.63
C GLN A 4 11.51 8.48 -4.86
N CYS A 5 11.58 7.87 -6.06
CA CYS A 5 11.00 8.48 -7.27
C CYS A 5 9.80 7.72 -7.88
N LEU A 6 9.47 6.50 -7.41
CA LEU A 6 8.34 5.70 -7.92
C LEU A 6 7.08 5.78 -7.04
N GLN A 7 7.14 6.47 -5.89
CA GLN A 7 6.08 6.45 -4.86
C GLN A 7 4.79 7.17 -5.27
N TYR A 8 4.78 7.87 -6.41
CA TYR A 8 3.66 8.73 -6.77
C TYR A 8 2.60 8.10 -7.69
N LEU A 9 2.87 6.92 -8.28
CA LEU A 9 1.95 6.31 -9.25
C LEU A 9 1.28 5.01 -8.76
N GLY A 10 1.73 4.43 -7.65
CA GLY A 10 1.30 3.11 -7.19
C GLY A 10 0.98 3.06 -5.70
N VAL A 11 0.76 1.84 -5.21
CA VAL A 11 0.66 1.57 -3.77
C VAL A 11 2.05 1.70 -3.15
N GLY A 12 2.12 2.21 -1.93
CA GLY A 12 3.35 2.35 -1.17
C GLY A 12 3.07 2.41 0.32
N VAL A 13 4.12 2.70 1.09
CA VAL A 13 4.01 2.94 2.54
C VAL A 13 4.62 4.31 2.83
N SER A 14 3.98 5.10 3.69
CA SER A 14 4.48 6.39 4.13
C SER A 14 5.82 6.26 4.84
N LEU A 15 6.59 7.36 4.88
CA LEU A 15 7.92 7.38 5.49
C LEU A 15 7.88 7.00 7.00
N ASP A 16 6.82 7.43 7.69
CA ASP A 16 6.55 7.12 9.10
C ASP A 16 6.01 5.70 9.31
N LYS A 17 5.76 4.95 8.22
CA LYS A 17 5.18 3.59 8.20
C LYS A 17 3.80 3.48 8.84
N LEU A 18 3.11 4.60 9.04
CA LEU A 18 1.78 4.64 9.64
C LEU A 18 0.66 4.45 8.62
N TRP A 19 0.96 4.65 7.34
CA TRP A 19 -0.03 4.65 6.28
C TRP A 19 0.43 3.80 5.11
N ILE A 20 -0.49 2.97 4.60
CA ILE A 20 -0.42 2.53 3.22
C ILE A 20 -0.94 3.68 2.37
N VAL A 21 -0.14 4.08 1.39
CA VAL A 21 -0.42 5.21 0.50
C VAL A 21 -0.69 4.71 -0.91
N HIS A 22 -1.51 5.43 -1.66
CA HIS A 22 -1.69 5.24 -3.09
C HIS A 22 -1.76 6.59 -3.78
N GLY A 23 -0.92 6.80 -4.79
CA GLY A 23 -0.87 8.07 -5.52
C GLY A 23 -0.59 9.29 -4.62
N GLY A 24 0.27 9.12 -3.61
CA GLY A 24 0.60 10.17 -2.63
C GLY A 24 -0.47 10.45 -1.56
N LYS A 25 -1.58 9.70 -1.53
CA LYS A 25 -2.66 9.85 -0.54
C LYS A 25 -2.69 8.69 0.46
N ASN A 26 -2.96 9.01 1.72
CA ASN A 26 -3.16 8.03 2.79
C ASN A 26 -4.44 7.23 2.56
N MET A 27 -4.34 5.90 2.48
CA MET A 27 -5.47 5.00 2.22
C MET A 27 -5.86 4.19 3.45
N LEU A 28 -4.89 3.55 4.11
CA LEU A 28 -5.13 2.69 5.26
C LEU A 28 -4.13 2.97 6.37
N TRP A 29 -4.65 3.23 7.57
CA TRP A 29 -3.83 3.36 8.76
C TRP A 29 -3.32 1.98 9.22
N VAL A 30 -2.07 1.92 9.63
CA VAL A 30 -1.39 0.70 10.07
C VAL A 30 -1.27 0.68 11.60
N PRO A 31 -2.05 -0.19 12.28
CA PRO A 31 -1.89 -0.48 13.71
C PRO A 31 -0.45 -0.84 14.11
N SER A 32 -0.07 -0.55 15.35
CA SER A 32 1.31 -0.70 15.83
C SER A 32 1.83 -2.13 15.74
N GLU A 33 0.95 -3.12 15.95
CA GLU A 33 1.25 -4.54 15.82
C GLU A 33 1.58 -5.01 14.39
N TYR A 34 1.20 -4.19 13.39
CA TYR A 34 1.46 -4.45 11.97
C TYR A 34 2.55 -3.54 11.40
N ARG A 35 3.17 -2.68 12.22
CA ARG A 35 4.24 -1.80 11.75
C ARG A 35 5.47 -2.59 11.34
N ALA A 36 5.94 -2.30 10.14
CA ALA A 36 6.89 -3.13 9.43
C ALA A 36 8.35 -2.95 9.90
N SER A 37 8.99 -4.08 10.17
CA SER A 37 10.46 -4.17 10.16
C SER A 37 10.98 -4.23 8.72
N SER A 38 10.25 -4.91 7.83
CA SER A 38 10.55 -5.03 6.40
C SER A 38 9.29 -4.92 5.55
N LEU A 39 9.42 -4.36 4.34
CA LEU A 39 8.31 -4.07 3.42
C LEU A 39 8.67 -4.51 2.01
N SER A 40 7.68 -5.01 1.28
CA SER A 40 7.76 -5.23 -0.16
C SER A 40 6.45 -4.87 -0.81
N VAL A 41 6.51 -4.24 -1.98
CA VAL A 41 5.32 -3.81 -2.73
C VAL A 41 5.41 -4.37 -4.15
N SER A 42 4.32 -4.98 -4.61
CA SER A 42 4.20 -5.51 -5.97
C SER A 42 2.81 -5.21 -6.53
N GLY A 43 2.74 -4.25 -7.46
CA GLY A 43 1.49 -3.80 -8.07
C GLY A 43 0.51 -3.25 -7.03
N LYS A 44 -0.59 -3.98 -6.82
CA LYS A 44 -1.64 -3.66 -5.82
C LYS A 44 -1.46 -4.36 -4.46
N ASN A 45 -0.37 -5.09 -4.29
CA ASN A 45 -0.11 -5.87 -3.09
C ASN A 45 0.99 -5.22 -2.24
N VAL A 46 0.76 -5.19 -0.93
CA VAL A 46 1.75 -4.76 0.08
C VAL A 46 2.00 -5.91 1.03
N CYS A 47 3.25 -6.31 1.16
CA CYS A 47 3.70 -7.32 2.10
C CYS A 47 4.45 -6.64 3.26
N ILE A 48 4.08 -6.98 4.48
CA ILE A 48 4.66 -6.44 5.72
C ILE A 48 5.23 -7.57 6.55
N GLY A 49 6.54 -7.57 6.75
CA GLY A 49 7.20 -8.40 7.76
C GLY A 49 7.34 -7.65 9.07
N VAL A 50 6.87 -8.25 10.16
CA VAL A 50 7.03 -7.71 11.52
C VAL A 50 8.10 -8.48 12.29
N GLY A 51 8.70 -7.85 13.30
CA GLY A 51 9.81 -8.42 14.09
C GLY A 51 9.50 -9.76 14.78
N SER A 52 8.21 -10.11 14.92
CA SER A 52 7.79 -11.42 15.45
C SER A 52 7.86 -12.56 14.43
N GLY A 53 8.34 -12.33 13.20
CA GLY A 53 8.36 -13.32 12.11
C GLY A 53 7.02 -13.52 11.40
N ARG A 54 5.99 -12.74 11.73
CA ARG A 54 4.70 -12.77 11.02
C ARG A 54 4.77 -11.93 9.75
N VAL A 55 4.01 -12.33 8.73
CA VAL A 55 3.88 -11.61 7.46
C VAL A 55 2.41 -11.29 7.20
N TRP A 56 2.15 -10.02 6.86
CA TRP A 56 0.83 -9.53 6.47
C TRP A 56 0.83 -9.20 4.99
N ILE A 57 -0.22 -9.60 4.28
CA ILE A 57 -0.37 -9.31 2.85
C ILE A 57 -1.69 -8.55 2.68
N PHE A 58 -1.59 -7.35 2.12
CA PHE A 58 -2.73 -6.50 1.79
C PHE A 58 -2.85 -6.44 0.27
N SER A 59 -4.05 -6.70 -0.25
CA SER A 59 -4.35 -6.59 -1.68
C SER A 59 -5.45 -5.55 -1.89
N PHE A 60 -5.15 -4.50 -2.65
CA PHE A 60 -6.09 -3.40 -2.88
C PHE A 60 -6.81 -3.56 -4.21
N ASN A 61 -8.15 -3.55 -4.20
CA ASN A 61 -8.92 -3.45 -5.43
C ASN A 61 -9.26 -1.98 -5.68
N PHE A 62 -8.53 -1.37 -6.60
CA PHE A 62 -8.85 -0.03 -7.10
C PHE A 62 -9.85 -0.19 -8.25
N GLU A 63 -11.10 0.17 -8.03
CA GLU A 63 -12.04 0.35 -9.12
C GLU A 63 -11.57 1.56 -9.94
N ARG A 64 -11.29 1.37 -11.24
CA ARG A 64 -11.08 2.52 -12.12
C ARG A 64 -12.41 3.23 -12.22
N SER A 65 -12.47 4.47 -11.76
CA SER A 65 -13.63 5.35 -11.85
C SER A 65 -13.92 5.79 -13.31
N GLY A 66 -13.93 4.86 -14.26
CA GLY A 66 -14.08 5.12 -15.70
C GLY A 66 -15.03 4.19 -16.45
N ASP A 67 -15.46 3.06 -15.88
CA ASP A 67 -16.51 2.22 -16.50
C ASP A 67 -17.90 2.61 -15.96
N VAL A 68 -18.37 3.79 -16.36
CA VAL A 68 -19.81 3.99 -16.57
C VAL A 68 -20.12 3.47 -17.97
N SER A 69 -20.22 2.15 -18.13
CA SER A 69 -20.92 1.60 -19.28
C SER A 69 -22.38 2.01 -19.15
N ASN A 70 -22.78 3.01 -19.94
CA ASN A 70 -24.17 3.39 -20.16
C ASN A 70 -25.03 2.13 -20.37
N VAL A 71 -25.96 1.86 -19.46
CA VAL A 71 -27.08 0.96 -19.71
C VAL A 71 -28.24 1.82 -20.20
N HIS A 72 -28.53 1.72 -21.49
CA HIS A 72 -29.83 2.07 -22.07
C HIS A 72 -30.62 0.78 -22.22
#